data_AF-A0A1G3L2Y2-F1
#
_entry.id   AF-A0A1G3L2Y2-F1
#
_cell.length_a   1.000
_cell.length_b   1.000
_cell.length_c   1.000
_cell.angle_alpha   90.00
_cell.angle_beta   90.00
_cell.angle_gamma   90.00
#
_symmetry.space_group_name_H-M   'P 1'
#
loop_
_entity.id
_entity.type
_entity.pdbx_description
1 polymer ?
#
loop_
_entity_poly.entity_id
_entity_poly.type
_entity_poly.pdbx_seq_one_letter_code
_entity_poly.pdbx_strand_id
1 'polypeptide(L)'
;MQRYLLPVLLFSLSLHVTAQEWTVTLRWDPQALPLLEGKLFIPQQEGTLIPQEPRETKVTELLGEMTWTTSALPPGRTRFYVINKERDDEFADWAGYRWLDMVEVRVTGPEVSRKFLAPLGSGALWYVFDILGEDNFLQPTMQILPRRQSIYGHITDASTGVPIKNVTVEVINPTTGEILGKDTTSSSGLYLFFLSEGAYTLRTSSRDYISIDESINTLGFDFPKRRDFNLSRELQEQQLRIVLSWDYYPENLDLIWEHEKKPVSSTGQDNSNLKWEFTGSRAFSNESLLVEGPNLSLSRLSVEANPLSNSLFLMGYSQVRVRVYKKDGVILNLTVPSGSGNKWEIFEVDTDLKVNLLHRLGTITPLEK
;
A
#
# COMPACT_ATOMS: atom_id res chain seq x y z
N MET A 1 13.32 -68.79 -27.62
CA MET A 1 13.62 -67.39 -27.24
C MET A 1 12.30 -66.69 -26.94
N GLN A 2 11.95 -66.54 -25.67
CA GLN A 2 10.69 -65.90 -25.25
C GLN A 2 11.06 -64.57 -24.58
N ARG A 3 10.68 -63.45 -25.20
CA ARG A 3 10.98 -62.08 -24.74
C ARG A 3 9.98 -61.71 -23.65
N TYR A 4 10.46 -61.34 -22.46
CA TYR A 4 9.65 -60.73 -21.41
C TYR A 4 9.46 -59.25 -21.72
N LEU A 5 8.20 -58.82 -21.83
CA LEU A 5 7.79 -57.42 -21.85
C LEU A 5 7.75 -56.93 -20.40
N LEU A 6 8.60 -55.96 -20.04
CA LEU A 6 8.46 -55.20 -18.79
C LEU A 6 7.35 -54.16 -18.96
N PRO A 7 6.34 -54.08 -18.08
CA PRO A 7 5.44 -52.94 -18.04
C PRO A 7 6.16 -51.75 -17.40
N VAL A 8 6.30 -50.67 -18.16
CA VAL A 8 6.71 -49.36 -17.62
C VAL A 8 5.52 -48.76 -16.90
N LEU A 9 5.57 -48.77 -15.56
CA LEU A 9 4.65 -48.03 -14.72
C LEU A 9 4.96 -46.54 -14.83
N LEU A 10 4.16 -45.81 -15.63
CA LEU A 10 4.11 -44.36 -15.60
C LEU A 10 3.48 -43.93 -14.27
N PHE A 11 4.30 -43.52 -13.31
CA PHE A 11 3.82 -42.71 -12.19
C PHE A 11 3.51 -41.31 -12.73
N SER A 12 2.22 -41.01 -12.90
CA SER A 12 1.77 -39.62 -12.95
C SER A 12 2.03 -39.01 -11.58
N LEU A 13 3.05 -38.17 -11.47
CA LEU A 13 3.23 -37.30 -10.32
C LEU A 13 2.12 -36.23 -10.39
N SER A 14 0.94 -36.53 -9.84
CA SER A 14 -0.05 -35.50 -9.54
C SER A 14 0.52 -34.66 -8.40
N LEU A 15 1.12 -33.51 -8.75
CA LEU A 15 1.38 -32.40 -7.82
C LEU A 15 0.05 -32.07 -7.13
N HIS A 16 -0.19 -32.66 -5.96
CA HIS A 16 -1.18 -32.14 -5.03
C HIS A 16 -0.55 -30.87 -4.47
N VAL A 17 -0.82 -29.74 -5.11
CA VAL A 17 -0.81 -28.47 -4.39
C VAL A 17 -1.92 -28.64 -3.36
N THR A 18 -1.58 -29.04 -2.14
CA THR A 18 -2.53 -29.00 -1.03
C THR A 18 -2.98 -27.56 -0.94
N ALA A 19 -4.24 -27.30 -1.25
CA ALA A 19 -4.82 -25.98 -1.12
C ALA A 19 -4.58 -25.52 0.33
N GLN A 20 -3.82 -24.44 0.48
CA GLN A 20 -3.36 -23.97 1.77
C GLN A 20 -4.52 -23.21 2.43
N GLU A 21 -5.08 -23.81 3.46
CA GLU A 21 -6.29 -23.33 4.12
C GLU A 21 -5.95 -22.26 5.16
N TRP A 22 -6.57 -21.09 5.01
CA TRP A 22 -6.58 -20.02 5.98
C TRP A 22 -7.92 -20.02 6.71
N THR A 23 -7.86 -19.90 8.03
CA THR A 23 -9.02 -19.71 8.90
C THR A 23 -8.87 -18.42 9.69
N VAL A 24 -9.85 -17.54 9.59
CA VAL A 24 -9.97 -16.32 10.41
C VAL A 24 -11.20 -16.48 11.29
N THR A 25 -11.05 -16.31 12.60
CA THR A 25 -12.16 -16.37 13.56
C THR A 25 -12.23 -15.06 14.34
N LEU A 26 -13.37 -14.38 14.27
CA LEU A 26 -13.73 -13.26 15.13
C LEU A 26 -14.65 -13.77 16.23
N ARG A 27 -14.29 -13.54 17.49
CA ARG A 27 -15.13 -13.80 18.66
C ARG A 27 -15.44 -12.52 19.39
N TRP A 28 -16.65 -12.39 19.89
CA TRP A 28 -17.05 -11.27 20.72
C TRP A 28 -18.12 -11.61 21.74
N ASP A 29 -18.31 -10.76 22.75
CA ASP A 29 -19.47 -10.81 23.64
C ASP A 29 -20.70 -10.23 22.93
N PRO A 30 -21.69 -11.06 22.53
CA PRO A 30 -22.84 -10.61 21.77
C PRO A 30 -23.83 -9.80 22.60
N GLN A 31 -23.76 -9.83 23.94
CA GLN A 31 -24.63 -8.99 24.79
C GLN A 31 -24.11 -7.56 24.84
N ALA A 32 -22.80 -7.39 24.85
CA ALA A 32 -22.18 -6.08 24.91
C ALA A 32 -21.95 -5.45 23.54
N LEU A 33 -21.77 -6.28 22.50
CA LEU A 33 -21.50 -5.87 21.13
C LEU A 33 -22.41 -6.64 20.15
N PRO A 34 -23.74 -6.46 20.21
CA PRO A 34 -24.68 -7.24 19.40
C PRO A 34 -24.50 -7.06 17.89
N LEU A 35 -23.82 -5.99 17.46
CA LEU A 35 -23.70 -5.56 16.08
C LEU A 35 -22.25 -5.48 15.57
N LEU A 36 -21.33 -6.23 16.19
CA LEU A 36 -19.98 -6.40 15.69
C LEU A 36 -19.95 -7.30 14.43
N GLU A 37 -19.13 -6.95 13.45
CA GLU A 37 -18.94 -7.72 12.23
C GLU A 37 -17.45 -7.78 11.85
N GLY A 38 -17.01 -8.89 11.27
CA GLY A 38 -15.74 -8.99 10.57
C GLY A 38 -15.92 -8.96 9.05
N LYS A 39 -14.91 -8.48 8.31
CA LYS A 39 -14.89 -8.50 6.85
C LYS A 39 -13.52 -8.91 6.36
N LEU A 40 -13.46 -10.01 5.59
CA LEU A 40 -12.28 -10.48 4.87
C LEU A 40 -12.47 -10.21 3.37
N PHE A 41 -11.55 -9.47 2.75
CA PHE A 41 -11.68 -9.10 1.33
C PHE A 41 -10.33 -8.73 0.71
N ILE A 42 -10.27 -8.74 -0.61
CA ILE A 42 -9.13 -8.31 -1.42
C ILE A 42 -9.32 -6.81 -1.71
N PRO A 43 -8.42 -5.93 -1.23
CA PRO A 43 -8.48 -4.51 -1.52
C PRO A 43 -8.46 -4.24 -3.03
N GLN A 44 -9.24 -3.24 -3.42
CA GLN A 44 -9.27 -2.69 -4.77
C GLN A 44 -7.86 -2.25 -5.19
N GLN A 45 -7.34 -2.79 -6.30
CA GLN A 45 -6.23 -2.15 -7.01
C GLN A 45 -6.76 -0.91 -7.75
N GLU A 46 -5.99 0.18 -7.82
CA GLU A 46 -6.39 1.38 -8.59
C GLU A 46 -6.87 0.98 -10.00
N GLY A 47 -8.16 1.20 -10.29
CA GLY A 47 -8.79 0.83 -11.57
C GLY A 47 -9.77 -0.37 -11.55
N THR A 48 -9.89 -1.13 -10.47
CA THR A 48 -10.95 -2.16 -10.30
C THR A 48 -12.19 -1.58 -9.63
N LEU A 49 -13.41 -2.06 -9.89
CA LEU A 49 -14.64 -1.36 -9.46
C LEU A 49 -15.23 -1.82 -8.11
N ILE A 50 -14.86 -2.99 -7.57
CA ILE A 50 -15.50 -3.53 -6.36
C ILE A 50 -14.47 -4.35 -5.53
N PRO A 51 -14.38 -4.16 -4.20
CA PRO A 51 -13.71 -5.08 -3.28
C PRO A 51 -14.22 -6.51 -3.46
N GLN A 52 -13.33 -7.50 -3.60
CA GLN A 52 -13.73 -8.90 -3.83
C GLN A 52 -13.51 -9.75 -2.58
N GLU A 53 -14.40 -10.69 -2.29
CA GLU A 53 -14.09 -11.74 -1.32
C GLU A 53 -13.07 -12.71 -1.93
N PRO A 54 -12.16 -13.32 -1.13
CA PRO A 54 -11.30 -14.37 -1.63
C PRO A 54 -12.12 -15.50 -2.23
N ARG A 55 -11.60 -16.15 -3.27
CA ARG A 55 -12.29 -17.29 -3.87
C ARG A 55 -12.44 -18.40 -2.85
N GLU A 56 -13.54 -19.15 -2.97
CA GLU A 56 -13.82 -20.31 -2.11
C GLU A 56 -13.92 -19.97 -0.61
N THR A 57 -14.26 -18.72 -0.28
CA THR A 57 -14.46 -18.32 1.12
C THR A 57 -15.79 -18.89 1.64
N LYS A 58 -15.70 -19.71 2.69
CA LYS A 58 -16.86 -20.13 3.48
C LYS A 58 -16.93 -19.29 4.75
N VAL A 59 -18.10 -18.71 5.01
CA VAL A 59 -18.38 -17.97 6.24
C VAL A 59 -19.37 -18.75 7.08
N THR A 60 -19.04 -18.97 8.35
CA THR A 60 -19.95 -19.52 9.35
C THR A 60 -20.16 -18.49 10.44
N GLU A 61 -21.42 -18.23 10.79
CA GLU A 61 -21.80 -17.27 11.83
C GLU A 61 -22.59 -17.99 12.93
N LEU A 62 -22.15 -17.78 14.16
CA LEU A 62 -22.79 -18.19 15.39
C LEU A 62 -22.94 -16.95 16.27
N LEU A 63 -23.80 -17.03 17.30
CA LEU A 63 -23.95 -15.93 18.25
C LEU A 63 -22.61 -15.64 18.95
N GLY A 64 -22.02 -14.47 18.68
CA GLY A 64 -20.73 -14.06 19.25
C GLY A 64 -19.49 -14.66 18.56
N GLU A 65 -19.65 -15.32 17.40
CA GLU A 65 -18.51 -15.86 16.64
C GLU A 65 -18.77 -15.85 15.12
N MET A 66 -17.80 -15.39 14.35
CA MET A 66 -17.76 -15.53 12.89
C MET A 66 -16.45 -16.18 12.47
N THR A 67 -16.52 -17.14 11.56
CA THR A 67 -15.35 -17.83 11.01
C THR A 67 -15.36 -17.79 9.49
N TRP A 68 -14.27 -17.31 8.90
CA TRP A 68 -13.97 -17.36 7.47
C TRP A 68 -12.93 -18.45 7.21
N THR A 69 -13.18 -19.29 6.23
CA THR A 69 -12.25 -20.32 5.78
C THR A 69 -12.03 -20.16 4.27
N THR A 70 -10.78 -20.08 3.81
CA THR A 70 -10.44 -19.98 2.39
C THR A 70 -9.18 -20.78 2.05
N SER A 71 -9.21 -21.47 0.91
CA SER A 71 -8.14 -22.35 0.43
C SER A 71 -7.29 -21.75 -0.70
N ALA A 72 -7.66 -20.56 -1.19
CA ALA A 72 -7.08 -19.95 -2.38
C ALA A 72 -7.02 -18.42 -2.27
N LEU A 73 -5.98 -17.91 -1.60
CA LEU A 73 -5.69 -16.47 -1.62
C LEU A 73 -5.06 -16.09 -2.96
N PRO A 74 -5.56 -15.06 -3.66
CA PRO A 74 -4.89 -14.56 -4.85
C PRO A 74 -3.58 -13.87 -4.47
N PRO A 75 -2.65 -13.70 -5.42
CA PRO A 75 -1.55 -12.76 -5.26
C PRO A 75 -2.04 -11.37 -4.83
N GLY A 76 -1.34 -10.76 -3.89
CA GLY A 76 -1.61 -9.48 -3.30
C GLY A 76 -2.13 -9.60 -1.87
N ARG A 77 -2.66 -8.47 -1.38
CA ARG A 77 -3.17 -8.36 -0.02
C ARG A 77 -4.60 -8.91 0.05
N THR A 78 -4.86 -9.76 1.02
CA THR A 78 -6.20 -10.04 1.53
C THR A 78 -6.31 -9.44 2.93
N ARG A 79 -7.24 -8.52 3.11
CA ARG A 79 -7.36 -7.67 4.29
C ARG A 79 -8.50 -8.11 5.19
N PHE A 80 -8.27 -8.03 6.51
CA PHE A 80 -9.30 -8.23 7.51
C PHE A 80 -9.56 -6.99 8.37
N TYR A 81 -10.83 -6.60 8.47
CA TYR A 81 -11.31 -5.57 9.40
C TYR A 81 -12.34 -6.13 10.39
N VAL A 82 -12.41 -5.50 11.56
CA VAL A 82 -13.53 -5.60 12.50
C VAL A 82 -14.25 -4.25 12.55
N ILE A 83 -15.58 -4.28 12.53
CA ILE A 83 -16.45 -3.12 12.36
C ILE A 83 -17.59 -3.22 13.37
N ASN A 84 -18.03 -2.08 13.90
CA ASN A 84 -19.23 -2.01 14.73
C ASN A 84 -20.38 -1.40 13.92
N LYS A 85 -21.39 -2.19 13.56
CA LYS A 85 -22.51 -1.75 12.69
C LYS A 85 -23.44 -0.72 13.32
N GLU A 86 -23.46 -0.55 14.65
CA GLU A 86 -24.30 0.48 15.29
C GLU A 86 -23.80 1.89 15.04
N ARG A 87 -22.51 2.04 14.71
CA ARG A 87 -21.81 3.33 14.73
C ARG A 87 -20.88 3.49 13.53
N ASP A 88 -21.43 3.30 12.33
CA ASP A 88 -20.73 3.71 11.11
C ASP A 88 -20.48 5.26 11.09
N ASP A 89 -21.05 6.02 12.04
CA ASP A 89 -20.90 7.47 12.22
C ASP A 89 -20.29 7.92 13.57
N GLU A 90 -20.18 7.07 14.60
CA GLU A 90 -19.65 7.42 15.93
C GLU A 90 -18.48 6.54 16.40
N PHE A 91 -17.45 7.16 16.99
CA PHE A 91 -16.24 6.48 17.43
C PHE A 91 -16.53 5.33 18.42
N ALA A 92 -16.02 4.12 18.13
CA ALA A 92 -15.99 3.01 19.09
C ALA A 92 -14.72 3.09 19.93
N ASP A 93 -14.82 3.00 21.26
CA ASP A 93 -13.65 2.91 22.13
C ASP A 93 -13.15 1.46 22.23
N TRP A 94 -12.20 1.09 21.38
CA TRP A 94 -11.64 -0.25 21.31
C TRP A 94 -10.84 -0.62 22.57
N ALA A 95 -10.34 0.38 23.31
CA ALA A 95 -9.63 0.12 24.56
C ALA A 95 -10.55 -0.54 25.60
N GLY A 96 -11.79 -0.08 25.73
CA GLY A 96 -12.78 -0.66 26.64
C GLY A 96 -13.05 -2.15 26.37
N TYR A 97 -13.09 -2.55 25.09
CA TYR A 97 -13.32 -3.96 24.70
C TYR A 97 -12.11 -4.88 24.91
N ARG A 98 -10.90 -4.31 24.97
CA ARG A 98 -9.66 -5.07 25.21
C ARG A 98 -9.57 -5.57 26.65
N TRP A 99 -9.89 -4.72 27.63
CA TRP A 99 -9.67 -5.01 29.06
C TRP A 99 -10.58 -6.12 29.62
N LEU A 100 -11.59 -6.51 28.85
CA LEU A 100 -12.54 -7.55 29.18
C LEU A 100 -12.46 -8.75 28.21
N ASP A 101 -11.44 -8.80 27.34
CA ASP A 101 -11.30 -9.81 26.27
C ASP A 101 -12.59 -9.99 25.43
N MET A 102 -13.36 -8.90 25.27
CA MET A 102 -14.70 -8.93 24.67
C MET A 102 -14.66 -9.03 23.15
N VAL A 103 -13.50 -8.81 22.53
CA VAL A 103 -13.28 -8.97 21.11
C VAL A 103 -11.91 -9.60 20.88
N GLU A 104 -11.91 -10.70 20.13
CA GLU A 104 -10.71 -11.47 19.80
C GLU A 104 -10.75 -11.86 18.32
N VAL A 105 -9.62 -11.69 17.63
CA VAL A 105 -9.44 -12.22 16.28
C VAL A 105 -8.33 -13.26 16.30
N ARG A 106 -8.61 -14.47 15.80
CA ARG A 106 -7.59 -15.49 15.52
C ARG A 106 -7.45 -15.66 14.02
N VAL A 107 -6.21 -15.81 13.58
CA VAL A 107 -5.90 -16.22 12.21
C VAL A 107 -4.96 -17.40 12.27
N THR A 108 -5.27 -18.43 11.50
CA THR A 108 -4.47 -19.63 11.35
C THR A 108 -4.31 -19.89 9.85
N GLY A 109 -3.06 -20.02 9.42
CA GLY A 109 -2.67 -20.42 8.07
C GLY A 109 -1.69 -21.60 8.13
N PRO A 110 -1.06 -21.95 7.01
CA PRO A 110 -0.20 -23.14 6.90
C PRO A 110 0.95 -23.19 7.90
N GLU A 111 1.59 -22.04 8.15
CA GLU A 111 2.80 -21.94 9.00
C GLU A 111 2.64 -20.89 10.12
N VAL A 112 1.44 -20.35 10.31
CA VAL A 112 1.19 -19.26 11.26
C VAL A 112 -0.11 -19.50 12.02
N SER A 113 -0.09 -19.26 13.32
CA SER A 113 -1.30 -19.06 14.12
C SER A 113 -1.09 -17.87 15.04
N ARG A 114 -1.99 -16.89 14.99
CA ARG A 114 -1.87 -15.65 15.74
C ARG A 114 -3.22 -15.21 16.30
N LYS A 115 -3.18 -14.73 17.54
CA LYS A 115 -4.30 -14.08 18.23
C LYS A 115 -4.05 -12.57 18.28
N PHE A 116 -5.07 -11.80 18.00
CA PHE A 116 -5.11 -10.35 18.13
C PHE A 116 -6.22 -9.95 19.10
N LEU A 117 -5.90 -8.98 19.95
CA LEU A 117 -6.85 -8.34 20.86
C LEU A 117 -7.22 -6.97 20.32
N ALA A 118 -8.38 -6.46 20.71
CA ALA A 118 -8.81 -5.11 20.36
C ALA A 118 -7.67 -4.07 20.60
N PRO A 119 -7.45 -3.14 19.66
CA PRO A 119 -6.39 -2.15 19.77
C PRO A 119 -6.71 -1.14 20.88
N LEU A 120 -5.67 -0.50 21.41
CA LEU A 120 -5.85 0.61 22.35
C LEU A 120 -6.17 1.88 21.56
N GLY A 121 -7.34 2.48 21.80
CA GLY A 121 -7.75 3.74 21.20
C GLY A 121 -9.19 3.73 20.72
N SER A 122 -9.60 4.80 20.04
CA SER A 122 -10.99 4.97 19.60
C SER A 122 -11.07 5.28 18.11
N GLY A 123 -12.05 4.69 17.42
CA GLY A 123 -12.30 4.85 15.99
C GLY A 123 -13.35 3.85 15.50
N ALA A 124 -13.76 3.96 14.25
CA ALA A 124 -14.92 3.22 13.75
C ALA A 124 -14.55 1.81 13.25
N LEU A 125 -13.33 1.63 12.73
CA LEU A 125 -12.87 0.35 12.20
C LEU A 125 -11.55 -0.07 12.83
N TRP A 126 -11.43 -1.35 13.12
CA TRP A 126 -10.17 -1.98 13.47
C TRP A 126 -9.62 -2.72 12.26
N TYR A 127 -8.53 -2.20 11.71
CA TYR A 127 -7.71 -2.87 10.71
C TYR A 127 -6.77 -3.85 11.41
N VAL A 128 -7.02 -5.14 11.24
CA VAL A 128 -6.33 -6.17 12.02
C VAL A 128 -5.03 -6.59 11.36
N PHE A 129 -5.11 -7.05 10.11
CA PHE A 129 -3.98 -7.59 9.35
C PHE A 129 -4.25 -7.60 7.84
N ASP A 130 -3.17 -7.73 7.07
CA ASP A 130 -3.17 -8.23 5.70
C ASP A 130 -2.57 -9.65 5.68
N ILE A 131 -3.04 -10.50 4.76
CA ILE A 131 -2.38 -11.74 4.36
C ILE A 131 -1.89 -11.54 2.93
N LEU A 132 -0.61 -11.79 2.69
CA LEU A 132 -0.01 -11.75 1.36
C LEU A 132 -0.11 -13.13 0.71
N GLY A 133 -0.86 -13.24 -0.38
CA GLY A 133 -1.17 -14.53 -0.99
C GLY A 133 0.03 -15.23 -1.64
N GLU A 134 1.05 -14.47 -2.07
CA GLU A 134 2.21 -15.00 -2.77
C GLU A 134 3.17 -15.78 -1.89
N ASP A 135 3.36 -15.33 -0.65
CA ASP A 135 4.31 -15.89 0.30
C ASP A 135 3.63 -16.38 1.58
N ASN A 136 2.30 -16.34 1.64
CA ASN A 136 1.50 -16.67 2.83
C ASN A 136 1.91 -15.88 4.07
N PHE A 137 2.43 -14.67 3.87
CA PHE A 137 2.88 -13.85 4.98
C PHE A 137 1.71 -13.15 5.65
N LEU A 138 1.56 -13.37 6.96
CA LEU A 138 0.64 -12.63 7.80
C LEU A 138 1.31 -11.34 8.28
N GLN A 139 0.74 -10.20 7.87
CA GLN A 139 1.20 -8.87 8.25
C GLN A 139 0.21 -8.20 9.22
N PRO A 140 0.51 -8.16 10.53
CA PRO A 140 -0.25 -7.37 11.49
C PRO A 140 -0.24 -5.88 11.14
N THR A 141 -1.37 -5.20 11.30
CA THR A 141 -1.43 -3.73 11.21
C THR A 141 -1.88 -3.11 12.51
N MET A 142 -2.94 -3.66 13.14
CA MET A 142 -3.49 -3.20 14.42
C MET A 142 -3.87 -1.71 14.42
N GLN A 143 -4.29 -1.19 13.27
CA GLN A 143 -4.64 0.22 13.11
C GLN A 143 -6.11 0.46 13.42
N ILE A 144 -6.38 1.60 14.05
CA ILE A 144 -7.74 2.12 14.21
C ILE A 144 -7.95 3.13 13.11
N LEU A 145 -9.00 2.92 12.31
CA LEU A 145 -9.31 3.76 11.16
C LEU A 145 -10.59 4.59 11.41
N PRO A 146 -10.72 5.73 10.69
CA PRO A 146 -11.98 6.46 10.62
C PRO A 146 -13.11 5.58 10.06
N ARG A 147 -14.33 6.10 10.04
CA ARG A 147 -15.48 5.39 9.45
C ARG A 147 -15.33 5.13 7.95
N ARG A 148 -16.14 4.20 7.43
CA ARG A 148 -16.32 3.98 5.98
C ARG A 148 -16.59 5.30 5.25
N GLN A 149 -16.39 5.28 3.93
CA GLN A 149 -16.55 6.47 3.09
C GLN A 149 -15.66 7.64 3.54
N SER A 150 -14.48 7.33 4.07
CA SER A 150 -13.48 8.34 4.42
C SER A 150 -12.26 8.26 3.51
N ILE A 151 -11.69 9.43 3.25
CA ILE A 151 -10.35 9.57 2.68
C ILE A 151 -9.49 10.24 3.74
N TYR A 152 -8.35 9.65 4.04
CA TYR A 152 -7.42 10.18 5.03
C TYR A 152 -6.00 9.93 4.59
N GLY A 153 -5.06 10.64 5.20
CA GLY A 153 -3.65 10.38 4.98
C GLY A 153 -2.79 11.48 5.56
N HIS A 154 -1.50 11.34 5.34
CA HIS A 154 -0.51 12.28 5.83
C HIS A 154 0.16 13.00 4.69
N ILE A 155 0.42 14.29 4.91
CA ILE A 155 1.22 15.11 4.02
C ILE A 155 2.58 15.34 4.67
N THR A 156 3.64 14.94 3.96
CA THR A 156 5.03 15.08 4.42
C THR A 156 5.87 15.86 3.41
N ASP A 157 6.97 16.44 3.89
CA ASP A 157 7.99 17.03 3.04
C ASP A 157 8.79 15.91 2.36
N ALA A 158 8.85 15.95 1.03
CA ALA A 158 9.45 14.90 0.24
C ALA A 158 10.96 14.74 0.48
N SER A 159 11.68 15.79 0.90
CA SER A 159 13.12 15.78 1.17
C SER A 159 13.47 15.28 2.56
N THR A 160 12.57 15.44 3.53
CA THR A 160 12.87 15.20 4.95
C THR A 160 12.01 14.12 5.59
N GLY A 161 10.88 13.74 4.98
CA GLY A 161 9.90 12.81 5.54
C GLY A 161 9.08 13.40 6.70
N VAL A 162 9.36 14.65 7.09
CA VAL A 162 8.70 15.32 8.22
C VAL A 162 7.28 15.70 7.83
N PRO A 163 6.28 15.48 8.71
CA PRO A 163 4.91 15.93 8.44
C PRO A 163 4.80 17.45 8.26
N ILE A 164 4.01 17.87 7.27
CA ILE A 164 3.75 19.30 7.00
C ILE A 164 2.39 19.66 7.60
N LYS A 165 2.41 20.60 8.54
CA LYS A 165 1.21 21.20 9.14
C LYS A 165 0.65 22.33 8.26
N ASN A 166 -0.65 22.56 8.33
CA ASN A 166 -1.37 23.67 7.68
C ASN A 166 -1.32 23.62 6.14
N VAL A 167 -1.10 22.44 5.54
CA VAL A 167 -1.31 22.25 4.10
C VAL A 167 -2.81 22.25 3.85
N THR A 168 -3.27 23.09 2.94
CA THR A 168 -4.67 23.07 2.50
C THR A 168 -4.89 21.87 1.59
N VAL A 169 -5.92 21.07 1.90
CA VAL A 169 -6.40 19.98 1.05
C VAL A 169 -7.83 20.31 0.62
N GLU A 170 -8.08 20.31 -0.67
CA GLU A 170 -9.39 20.57 -1.27
C GLU A 170 -9.89 19.32 -1.98
N VAL A 171 -11.18 19.02 -1.81
CA VAL A 171 -11.91 17.98 -2.53
C VAL A 171 -12.71 18.67 -3.62
N ILE A 172 -12.38 18.41 -4.87
CA ILE A 172 -12.91 19.12 -6.03
C ILE A 172 -13.75 18.15 -6.88
N ASN A 173 -14.91 18.62 -7.33
CA ASN A 173 -15.66 17.92 -8.36
C ASN A 173 -14.90 18.05 -9.70
N PRO A 174 -14.43 16.94 -10.30
CA PRO A 174 -13.59 17.00 -11.49
C PRO A 174 -14.34 17.48 -12.75
N THR A 175 -15.67 17.43 -12.74
CA THR A 175 -16.52 17.87 -13.86
C THR A 175 -16.87 19.35 -13.77
N THR A 176 -17.23 19.83 -12.58
CA THR A 176 -17.69 21.23 -12.39
C THR A 176 -16.59 22.18 -11.91
N GLY A 177 -15.51 21.64 -11.33
CA GLY A 177 -14.46 22.43 -10.68
C GLY A 177 -14.86 22.97 -9.29
N GLU A 178 -16.04 22.62 -8.78
CA GLU A 178 -16.53 23.06 -7.47
C GLU A 178 -15.72 22.43 -6.32
N ILE A 179 -15.36 23.24 -5.33
CA ILE A 179 -14.74 22.77 -4.08
C ILE A 179 -15.86 22.25 -3.17
N LEU A 180 -15.95 20.92 -3.05
CA LEU A 180 -16.95 20.22 -2.22
C LEU A 180 -16.51 20.07 -0.76
N GLY A 181 -15.21 20.18 -0.50
CA GLY A 181 -14.63 20.10 0.84
C GLY A 181 -13.27 20.76 0.90
N LYS A 182 -12.92 21.28 2.07
CA LYS A 182 -11.63 21.91 2.33
C LYS A 182 -11.24 21.70 3.79
N ASP A 183 -10.01 21.26 4.02
CA ASP A 183 -9.44 21.12 5.35
C ASP A 183 -7.94 21.46 5.32
N THR A 184 -7.33 21.59 6.49
CA THR A 184 -5.89 21.83 6.65
C THR A 184 -5.24 20.77 7.49
N THR A 185 -4.05 20.31 7.09
CA THR A 185 -3.35 19.25 7.82
C THR A 185 -3.01 19.64 9.25
N SER A 186 -3.16 18.68 10.17
CA SER A 186 -2.76 18.83 11.57
C SER A 186 -1.23 18.84 11.76
N SER A 187 -0.75 18.95 13.01
CA SER A 187 0.69 18.89 13.32
C SER A 187 1.36 17.56 12.97
N SER A 188 0.60 16.48 12.84
CA SER A 188 1.09 15.18 12.36
C SER A 188 0.99 15.05 10.83
N GLY A 189 0.64 16.12 10.12
CA GLY A 189 0.38 16.09 8.68
C GLY A 189 -0.92 15.41 8.28
N LEU A 190 -1.73 14.93 9.25
CA LEU A 190 -2.98 14.21 8.99
C LEU A 190 -4.05 15.16 8.41
N TYR A 191 -4.75 14.68 7.38
CA TYR A 191 -6.02 15.22 6.88
C TYR A 191 -7.09 14.11 6.84
N LEU A 192 -8.37 14.49 6.86
CA LEU A 192 -9.50 13.56 6.83
C LEU A 192 -10.74 14.19 6.18
N PHE A 193 -11.34 13.49 5.23
CA PHE A 193 -12.64 13.83 4.64
C PHE A 193 -13.60 12.65 4.72
N PHE A 194 -14.90 12.95 4.81
CA PHE A 194 -15.97 11.99 4.64
C PHE A 194 -16.71 12.31 3.33
N LEU A 195 -16.64 11.39 2.38
CA LEU A 195 -17.12 11.62 1.02
C LEU A 195 -18.11 10.54 0.63
N SER A 196 -19.27 10.96 0.14
CA SER A 196 -20.21 10.08 -0.54
C SER A 196 -19.58 9.49 -1.80
N GLU A 197 -20.19 8.42 -2.31
CA GLU A 197 -19.83 7.82 -3.60
C GLU A 197 -19.69 8.87 -4.72
N GLY A 198 -18.62 8.78 -5.49
CA GLY A 198 -18.30 9.73 -6.54
C GLY A 198 -16.82 9.77 -6.92
N ALA A 199 -16.55 10.50 -8.00
CA ALA A 199 -15.20 10.83 -8.46
C ALA A 199 -14.82 12.24 -8.00
N TYR A 200 -13.60 12.39 -7.49
CA TYR A 200 -13.07 13.63 -6.92
C TYR A 200 -11.64 13.88 -7.39
N THR A 201 -11.22 15.14 -7.35
CA THR A 201 -9.80 15.52 -7.39
C THR A 201 -9.42 16.06 -6.01
N LEU A 202 -8.42 15.44 -5.37
CA LEU A 202 -7.77 15.98 -4.19
C LEU A 202 -6.69 16.96 -4.65
N ARG A 203 -6.78 18.21 -4.21
CA ARG A 203 -5.77 19.24 -4.47
C ARG A 203 -5.08 19.61 -3.17
N THR A 204 -3.76 19.53 -3.15
CA THR A 204 -2.93 20.00 -2.04
C THR A 204 -2.34 21.36 -2.38
N SER A 205 -2.28 22.27 -1.40
CA SER A 205 -1.60 23.56 -1.56
C SER A 205 -0.98 24.03 -0.25
N SER A 206 0.27 24.48 -0.33
CA SER A 206 1.01 25.09 0.78
C SER A 206 2.03 26.06 0.21
N ARG A 207 2.41 27.06 1.00
CA ARG A 207 3.47 28.00 0.61
C ARG A 207 4.79 27.26 0.44
N ASP A 208 5.56 27.59 -0.60
CA ASP A 208 6.88 27.03 -0.91
C ASP A 208 6.88 25.56 -1.36
N TYR A 209 5.70 24.94 -1.54
CA TYR A 209 5.54 23.56 -2.00
C TYR A 209 4.82 23.50 -3.33
N ILE A 210 5.26 22.57 -4.17
CA ILE A 210 4.59 22.23 -5.42
C ILE A 210 3.27 21.52 -5.10
N SER A 211 2.17 22.03 -5.65
CA SER A 211 0.83 21.48 -5.47
C SER A 211 0.68 20.14 -6.20
N ILE A 212 -0.10 19.23 -5.61
CA ILE A 212 -0.48 17.94 -6.22
C ILE A 212 -1.98 17.93 -6.42
N ASP A 213 -2.39 17.59 -7.64
CA ASP A 213 -3.76 17.20 -7.97
C ASP A 213 -3.81 15.68 -8.21
N GLU A 214 -4.65 14.95 -7.46
CA GLU A 214 -4.79 13.51 -7.58
C GLU A 214 -6.27 13.10 -7.67
N SER A 215 -6.61 12.34 -8.70
CA SER A 215 -7.96 11.80 -8.87
C SER A 215 -8.20 10.62 -7.93
N ILE A 216 -9.37 10.59 -7.30
CA ILE A 216 -9.81 9.50 -6.44
C ILE A 216 -11.29 9.20 -6.68
N ASN A 217 -11.62 7.91 -6.70
CA ASN A 217 -13.00 7.44 -6.75
C ASN A 217 -13.38 6.82 -5.41
N THR A 218 -14.62 7.03 -5.00
CA THR A 218 -15.22 6.46 -3.80
C THR A 218 -16.51 5.74 -4.15
N LEU A 219 -16.83 4.68 -3.42
CA LEU A 219 -18.04 3.87 -3.54
C LEU A 219 -18.85 3.92 -2.25
N GLY A 220 -20.16 3.66 -2.34
CA GLY A 220 -21.08 3.70 -1.20
C GLY A 220 -20.67 2.84 0.01
N PHE A 221 -19.92 1.79 -0.22
CA PHE A 221 -19.49 0.78 0.77
C PHE A 221 -17.97 0.77 0.98
N ASP A 222 -17.26 1.80 0.52
CA ASP A 222 -15.81 1.83 0.64
C ASP A 222 -15.34 1.85 2.09
N PHE A 223 -14.37 1.00 2.37
CA PHE A 223 -13.51 1.13 3.55
C PHE A 223 -12.70 2.43 3.48
N PRO A 224 -12.22 2.95 4.63
CA PRO A 224 -11.34 4.12 4.66
C PRO A 224 -10.18 4.01 3.65
N LYS A 225 -10.06 5.00 2.77
CA LYS A 225 -9.00 5.07 1.76
C LYS A 225 -7.85 5.93 2.29
N ARG A 226 -6.69 5.30 2.50
CA ARG A 226 -5.45 6.02 2.80
C ARG A 226 -4.87 6.62 1.52
N ARG A 227 -4.51 7.89 1.56
CA ARG A 227 -3.84 8.61 0.48
C ARG A 227 -2.80 9.55 1.06
N ASP A 228 -1.54 9.16 0.97
CA ASP A 228 -0.44 9.99 1.45
C ASP A 228 0.13 10.86 0.32
N PHE A 229 0.56 12.07 0.69
CA PHE A 229 1.20 13.02 -0.23
C PHE A 229 2.59 13.40 0.28
N ASN A 230 3.59 13.32 -0.59
CA ASN A 230 4.95 13.76 -0.28
C ASN A 230 5.25 15.01 -1.12
N LEU A 231 5.07 16.20 -0.55
CA LEU A 231 5.20 17.45 -1.29
C LEU A 231 6.69 17.80 -1.49
N SER A 232 7.05 18.08 -2.73
CA SER A 232 8.35 18.71 -3.02
C SER A 232 8.27 20.21 -2.72
N ARG A 233 9.33 20.76 -2.14
CA ARG A 233 9.54 22.22 -2.17
C ARG A 233 9.71 22.68 -3.62
N GLU A 234 9.50 23.96 -3.85
CA GLU A 234 9.79 24.57 -5.15
C GLU A 234 11.20 24.24 -5.63
N LEU A 235 11.30 23.89 -6.91
CA LEU A 235 12.54 23.46 -7.55
C LEU A 235 13.05 24.55 -8.49
N GLN A 236 14.35 24.56 -8.73
CA GLN A 236 14.95 25.39 -9.79
C GLN A 236 14.71 24.77 -11.17
N GLU A 237 14.88 25.56 -12.24
CA GLU A 237 14.65 25.12 -13.64
C GLU A 237 15.43 23.86 -14.02
N GLN A 238 16.63 23.70 -13.47
CA GLN A 238 17.53 22.57 -13.74
C GLN A 238 17.50 21.54 -12.60
N GLN A 239 16.39 21.46 -11.87
CA GLN A 239 16.18 20.47 -10.82
C GLN A 239 14.98 19.59 -11.12
N LEU A 240 15.14 18.32 -10.79
CA LEU A 240 14.10 17.31 -10.84
C LEU A 240 14.11 16.56 -9.52
N ARG A 241 12.96 16.39 -8.88
CA ARG A 241 12.83 15.54 -7.69
C ARG A 241 12.00 14.31 -8.03
N ILE A 242 12.54 13.15 -7.71
CA ILE A 242 11.89 11.85 -7.83
C ILE A 242 11.51 11.43 -6.43
N VAL A 243 10.26 11.06 -6.23
CA VAL A 243 9.76 10.59 -4.94
C VAL A 243 9.16 9.21 -5.13
N LEU A 244 9.79 8.22 -4.51
CA LEU A 244 9.27 6.88 -4.35
C LEU A 244 8.49 6.83 -3.04
N SER A 245 7.27 6.31 -3.07
CA SER A 245 6.41 6.21 -1.89
C SER A 245 5.71 4.87 -1.90
N TRP A 246 5.60 4.25 -0.74
CA TRP A 246 4.91 2.98 -0.58
C TRP A 246 4.26 2.88 0.79
N ASP A 247 3.29 1.99 0.88
CA ASP A 247 2.67 1.62 2.15
C ASP A 247 3.65 0.84 3.04
N TYR A 248 3.18 0.28 4.16
CA TYR A 248 3.98 -0.57 5.03
C TYR A 248 4.67 -1.76 4.31
N TYR A 249 4.07 -2.30 3.24
CA TYR A 249 4.66 -3.39 2.45
C TYR A 249 4.79 -3.02 0.97
N PRO A 250 5.92 -3.34 0.32
CA PRO A 250 7.11 -4.01 0.84
C PRO A 250 7.91 -3.20 1.88
N GLU A 251 8.58 -3.87 2.81
CA GLU A 251 9.40 -3.19 3.82
C GLU A 251 10.76 -2.70 3.26
N ASN A 252 11.23 -3.23 2.12
CA ASN A 252 12.57 -2.96 1.57
C ASN A 252 12.56 -2.81 0.04
N LEU A 253 12.35 -1.59 -0.46
CA LEU A 253 12.53 -1.23 -1.87
C LEU A 253 13.79 -0.38 -2.01
N ASP A 254 14.52 -0.60 -3.10
CA ASP A 254 15.67 0.22 -3.47
C ASP A 254 15.36 0.98 -4.76
N LEU A 255 15.53 2.29 -4.72
CA LEU A 255 15.55 3.11 -5.94
C LEU A 255 16.91 2.98 -6.62
N ILE A 256 16.91 2.57 -7.89
CA ILE A 256 18.11 2.31 -8.68
C ILE A 256 18.22 3.36 -9.78
N TRP A 257 19.32 4.11 -9.75
CA TRP A 257 19.79 4.94 -10.86
C TRP A 257 20.91 4.18 -11.57
N GLU A 258 20.91 4.13 -12.91
CA GLU A 258 21.89 3.34 -13.68
C GLU A 258 23.34 3.55 -13.19
N HIS A 259 24.05 2.43 -12.97
CA HIS A 259 25.41 2.32 -12.44
C HIS A 259 25.67 2.80 -11.00
N GLU A 260 24.66 3.26 -10.27
CA GLU A 260 24.75 3.60 -8.84
C GLU A 260 23.64 2.87 -8.05
N LYS A 261 24.01 1.77 -7.36
CA LYS A 261 23.12 1.12 -6.39
C LYS A 261 23.33 1.76 -5.01
N LYS A 262 22.28 2.35 -4.42
CA LYS A 262 22.31 2.80 -3.03
C LYS A 262 21.23 2.05 -2.23
N PRO A 263 21.60 1.30 -1.18
CA PRO A 263 20.62 0.68 -0.29
C PRO A 263 19.91 1.74 0.58
N VAL A 264 18.70 1.40 1.03
CA VAL A 264 17.75 2.11 1.93
C VAL A 264 18.35 2.88 3.13
N SER A 265 19.64 2.74 3.46
CA SER A 265 20.26 3.33 4.65
C SER A 265 21.38 4.35 4.42
N SER A 266 21.67 4.76 3.17
CA SER A 266 22.86 5.56 2.89
C SER A 266 22.57 7.04 2.63
N THR A 267 22.70 7.88 3.66
CA THR A 267 22.99 9.30 3.48
C THR A 267 24.41 9.42 2.95
N GLY A 268 24.57 9.65 1.65
CA GLY A 268 25.90 9.87 1.08
C GLY A 268 25.81 10.48 -0.31
N GLN A 269 26.50 11.62 -0.48
CA GLN A 269 26.85 12.16 -1.79
C GLN A 269 27.68 11.12 -2.54
N ASP A 270 27.09 10.46 -3.52
CA ASP A 270 27.85 9.92 -4.64
C ASP A 270 27.31 10.63 -5.87
N ASN A 271 28.23 11.21 -6.64
CA ASN A 271 28.02 12.11 -7.77
C ASN A 271 27.67 13.58 -7.40
N SER A 272 28.32 14.55 -8.05
CA SER A 272 28.12 15.99 -7.74
C SER A 272 26.71 16.49 -8.06
N ASN A 273 25.99 15.75 -8.90
CA ASN A 273 24.71 16.13 -9.49
C ASN A 273 23.52 15.33 -8.93
N LEU A 274 23.77 14.35 -8.05
CA LEU A 274 22.74 13.53 -7.42
C LEU A 274 22.76 13.76 -5.91
N LYS A 275 21.61 14.13 -5.35
CA LYS A 275 21.42 14.32 -3.91
C LYS A 275 20.32 13.36 -3.45
N TRP A 276 20.77 12.25 -2.88
CA TRP A 276 19.91 11.25 -2.25
C TRP A 276 19.38 11.77 -0.92
N GLU A 277 18.06 11.75 -0.77
CA GLU A 277 17.33 12.27 0.39
C GLU A 277 16.49 11.12 0.96
N PHE A 278 17.04 10.39 1.92
CA PHE A 278 16.30 9.36 2.63
C PHE A 278 15.28 10.00 3.59
N THR A 279 14.03 9.54 3.52
CA THR A 279 12.91 10.14 4.26
C THR A 279 12.09 9.15 5.07
N GLY A 280 12.49 7.89 5.14
CA GLY A 280 11.73 6.86 5.81
C GLY A 280 11.65 7.06 7.34
N SER A 281 10.43 7.07 7.86
CA SER A 281 10.16 6.75 9.26
C SER A 281 9.41 5.41 9.32
N ARG A 282 9.45 4.70 10.45
CA ARG A 282 8.66 3.45 10.63
C ARG A 282 7.14 3.64 10.38
N ALA A 283 6.64 4.87 10.23
CA ALA A 283 5.25 5.21 9.95
C ALA A 283 4.97 5.70 8.51
N PHE A 284 6.00 6.13 7.77
CA PHE A 284 5.91 6.73 6.42
C PHE A 284 7.10 6.24 5.58
N SER A 285 6.85 5.32 4.66
CA SER A 285 7.89 4.72 3.83
C SER A 285 7.98 5.44 2.49
N ASN A 286 8.81 6.47 2.43
CA ASN A 286 9.12 7.18 1.20
C ASN A 286 10.62 7.43 1.09
N GLU A 287 11.09 7.56 -0.16
CA GLU A 287 12.43 7.96 -0.54
C GLU A 287 12.35 9.06 -1.57
N SER A 288 13.32 9.98 -1.56
CA SER A 288 13.44 10.94 -2.63
C SER A 288 14.86 11.11 -3.14
N LEU A 289 14.95 11.49 -4.40
CA LEU A 289 16.19 11.79 -5.09
C LEU A 289 16.02 13.15 -5.74
N LEU A 290 16.87 14.09 -5.33
CA LEU A 290 17.04 15.36 -6.02
C LEU A 290 18.14 15.21 -7.07
N VAL A 291 17.79 15.50 -8.31
CA VAL A 291 18.67 15.46 -9.48
C VAL A 291 18.92 16.91 -9.91
N GLU A 292 20.19 17.31 -9.97
CA GLU A 292 20.64 18.63 -10.42
C GLU A 292 21.29 18.51 -11.81
N GLY A 293 20.74 19.23 -12.79
CA GLY A 293 21.37 19.42 -14.11
C GLY A 293 22.15 20.74 -14.20
N PRO A 294 22.81 21.01 -15.34
CA PRO A 294 23.00 20.14 -16.50
C PRO A 294 24.16 19.16 -16.25
N ASN A 295 24.41 18.22 -17.19
CA ASN A 295 25.49 17.22 -17.18
C ASN A 295 25.16 15.84 -16.55
N LEU A 296 23.94 15.34 -16.71
CA LEU A 296 23.68 13.92 -16.50
C LEU A 296 24.10 13.11 -17.72
N SER A 297 24.68 11.93 -17.52
CA SER A 297 24.63 10.89 -18.55
C SER A 297 23.18 10.42 -18.74
N LEU A 298 22.80 9.94 -19.93
CA LEU A 298 21.53 9.22 -20.09
C LEU A 298 21.46 8.15 -18.99
N SER A 299 20.42 8.21 -18.18
CA SER A 299 20.31 7.37 -17.00
C SER A 299 18.91 6.78 -16.89
N ARG A 300 18.82 5.47 -16.68
CA ARG A 300 17.56 4.79 -16.35
C ARG A 300 17.31 4.79 -14.86
N LEU A 301 16.06 5.07 -14.50
CA LEU A 301 15.52 4.88 -13.16
C LEU A 301 14.71 3.58 -13.10
N SER A 302 15.03 2.74 -12.13
CA SER A 302 14.25 1.55 -11.78
C SER A 302 14.00 1.50 -10.28
N VAL A 303 12.95 0.79 -9.87
CA VAL A 303 12.77 0.36 -8.48
C VAL A 303 13.01 -1.14 -8.46
N GLU A 304 13.90 -1.59 -7.58
CA GLU A 304 14.19 -3.01 -7.38
C GLU A 304 13.76 -3.39 -5.96
N ALA A 305 13.09 -4.54 -5.83
CA ALA A 305 12.95 -5.13 -4.52
C ALA A 305 14.30 -5.67 -4.08
N ASN A 306 14.67 -5.46 -2.81
CA ASN A 306 15.98 -5.86 -2.33
C ASN A 306 16.23 -7.35 -2.62
N PRO A 307 17.28 -7.70 -3.40
CA PRO A 307 17.55 -9.08 -3.83
C PRO A 307 17.95 -10.01 -2.68
N LEU A 308 18.21 -9.48 -1.47
CA LEU A 308 18.46 -10.26 -0.25
C LEU A 308 17.17 -10.62 0.50
N SER A 309 16.01 -10.14 0.07
CA SER A 309 14.73 -10.56 0.66
C SER A 309 14.34 -11.93 0.09
N ASN A 310 14.13 -12.91 0.96
CA ASN A 310 13.68 -14.26 0.58
C ASN A 310 12.19 -14.30 0.15
N SER A 311 11.54 -13.15 -0.01
CA SER A 311 10.12 -13.10 -0.39
C SER A 311 9.99 -13.23 -1.90
N LEU A 312 8.99 -13.99 -2.37
CA LEU A 312 8.51 -14.01 -3.75
C LEU A 312 7.80 -12.70 -4.09
N PHE A 313 8.45 -11.58 -3.81
CA PHE A 313 7.87 -10.25 -3.84
C PHE A 313 7.37 -9.94 -5.26
N LEU A 314 6.05 -9.87 -5.40
CA LEU A 314 5.42 -9.40 -6.62
C LEU A 314 5.14 -7.91 -6.50
N MET A 315 6.02 -7.11 -7.08
CA MET A 315 5.96 -5.66 -7.08
C MET A 315 4.64 -5.15 -7.62
N GLY A 316 4.05 -5.83 -8.60
CA GLY A 316 2.77 -5.45 -9.21
C GLY A 316 1.54 -5.61 -8.31
N TYR A 317 1.67 -6.16 -7.10
CA TYR A 317 0.59 -6.19 -6.11
C TYR A 317 0.84 -5.25 -4.93
N SER A 318 1.92 -4.47 -4.98
CA SER A 318 2.17 -3.38 -4.05
C SER A 318 1.43 -2.10 -4.46
N GLN A 319 1.36 -1.11 -3.56
CA GLN A 319 0.83 0.23 -3.85
C GLN A 319 1.96 1.24 -4.04
N VAL A 320 3.10 0.77 -4.56
CA VAL A 320 4.28 1.61 -4.77
C VAL A 320 3.97 2.64 -5.83
N ARG A 321 4.37 3.88 -5.55
CA ARG A 321 4.11 5.05 -6.38
C ARG A 321 5.37 5.86 -6.57
N VAL A 322 5.55 6.36 -7.80
CA VAL A 322 6.61 7.28 -8.18
C VAL A 322 5.99 8.58 -8.63
N ARG A 323 6.37 9.68 -7.98
CA ARG A 323 6.07 11.04 -8.42
C ARG A 323 7.34 11.75 -8.85
N VAL A 324 7.28 12.48 -9.95
CA VAL A 324 8.38 13.30 -10.46
C VAL A 324 7.95 14.75 -10.51
N TYR A 325 8.72 15.60 -9.86
CA TYR A 325 8.50 17.04 -9.74
C TYR A 325 9.51 17.80 -10.59
N LYS A 326 9.03 18.85 -11.24
CA LYS A 326 9.83 19.97 -11.78
C LYS A 326 9.32 21.28 -11.17
N LYS A 327 10.00 22.38 -11.45
CA LYS A 327 9.60 23.72 -11.00
C LYS A 327 8.11 24.02 -11.22
N ASP A 328 7.56 23.66 -12.37
CA ASP A 328 6.19 24.01 -12.77
C ASP A 328 5.12 23.03 -12.24
N GLY A 329 5.50 21.94 -11.57
CA GLY A 329 4.53 20.97 -11.10
C GLY A 329 5.00 19.51 -11.04
N VAL A 330 4.04 18.64 -10.79
CA VAL A 330 4.19 17.19 -10.97
C VAL A 330 4.12 16.87 -12.46
N ILE A 331 5.19 16.30 -13.01
CA ILE A 331 5.25 15.91 -14.43
C ILE A 331 4.98 14.42 -14.65
N LEU A 332 5.03 13.62 -13.58
CA LEU A 332 4.76 12.19 -13.62
C LEU A 332 4.21 11.73 -12.27
N ASN A 333 3.15 10.92 -12.28
CA ASN A 333 2.58 10.27 -11.10
C ASN A 333 2.12 8.86 -11.52
N LEU A 334 2.90 7.85 -11.17
CA LEU A 334 2.65 6.47 -11.57
C LEU A 334 2.53 5.57 -10.36
N THR A 335 1.56 4.67 -10.39
CA THR A 335 1.51 3.48 -9.53
C THR A 335 2.16 2.33 -10.28
N VAL A 336 2.83 1.41 -9.58
CA VAL A 336 3.43 0.21 -10.17
C VAL A 336 2.41 -0.54 -11.06
N PRO A 337 2.81 -1.05 -12.25
CA PRO A 337 1.94 -1.86 -13.09
C PRO A 337 1.53 -3.17 -12.38
N SER A 338 0.30 -3.62 -12.57
CA SER A 338 -0.13 -4.95 -12.10
C SER A 338 0.62 -6.06 -12.83
N GLY A 339 0.96 -7.14 -12.11
CA GLY A 339 1.57 -8.33 -12.70
C GLY A 339 2.68 -8.93 -11.84
N SER A 340 3.31 -9.97 -12.38
CA SER A 340 4.45 -10.63 -11.74
C SER A 340 5.76 -9.92 -12.08
N GLY A 341 6.64 -9.76 -11.10
CA GLY A 341 7.97 -9.18 -11.28
C GLY A 341 8.48 -8.57 -9.98
N ASN A 342 9.80 -8.53 -9.81
CA ASN A 342 10.47 -7.96 -8.64
C ASN A 342 11.31 -6.72 -8.99
N LYS A 343 11.21 -6.23 -10.22
CA LYS A 343 11.78 -4.98 -10.71
C LYS A 343 10.73 -4.18 -11.47
N TRP A 344 10.68 -2.87 -11.24
CA TRP A 344 9.88 -1.92 -12.00
C TRP A 344 10.81 -0.95 -12.72
N GLU A 345 10.84 -1.04 -14.06
CA GLU A 345 11.53 -0.07 -14.90
C GLU A 345 10.58 1.11 -15.17
N ILE A 346 10.95 2.30 -14.69
CA ILE A 346 10.01 3.43 -14.61
C ILE A 346 10.19 4.33 -15.82
N PHE A 347 11.36 4.96 -15.96
CA PHE A 347 11.68 5.89 -17.04
C PHE A 347 13.19 6.05 -17.22
N GLU A 348 13.58 6.70 -18.32
CA GLU A 348 14.92 7.21 -18.57
C GLU A 348 14.90 8.74 -18.51
N VAL A 349 16.00 9.34 -18.03
CA VAL A 349 16.21 10.79 -18.01
C VAL A 349 17.39 11.14 -18.90
N ASP A 350 17.18 12.04 -19.85
CA ASP A 350 18.25 12.54 -20.72
C ASP A 350 19.03 13.72 -20.10
N THR A 351 20.01 14.22 -20.85
CA THR A 351 20.89 15.32 -20.45
C THR A 351 20.15 16.63 -20.14
N ASP A 352 18.93 16.79 -20.67
CA ASP A 352 18.09 17.98 -20.55
C ASP A 352 16.96 17.79 -19.52
N LEU A 353 17.08 16.77 -18.65
CA LEU A 353 16.07 16.38 -17.67
C LEU A 353 14.72 16.00 -18.31
N LYS A 354 14.69 15.56 -19.56
CA LYS A 354 13.48 15.04 -20.18
C LYS A 354 13.28 13.60 -19.75
N VAL A 355 12.06 13.30 -19.33
CA VAL A 355 11.65 11.98 -18.85
C VAL A 355 11.04 11.18 -20.01
N ASN A 356 11.61 10.02 -20.32
CA ASN A 356 11.13 9.07 -21.33
C ASN A 356 10.59 7.82 -20.64
N LEU A 357 9.28 7.58 -20.74
CA LEU A 357 8.59 6.54 -19.97
C LEU A 357 8.92 5.11 -20.44
N LEU A 358 9.19 4.20 -19.50
CA LEU A 358 9.32 2.76 -19.74
C LEU A 358 8.11 1.98 -19.18
N HIS A 359 7.75 2.26 -17.92
CA HIS A 359 6.59 1.75 -17.18
C HIS A 359 6.27 0.26 -17.39
N ARG A 360 7.19 -0.62 -16.99
CA ARG A 360 7.02 -2.08 -17.12
C ARG A 360 7.66 -2.86 -15.97
N LEU A 361 7.08 -4.02 -15.67
CA LEU A 361 7.65 -4.98 -14.74
C LEU A 361 8.72 -5.84 -15.43
N GLY A 362 9.76 -6.19 -14.68
CA GLY A 362 10.81 -7.12 -15.07
C GLY A 362 11.19 -8.04 -13.92
N THR A 363 12.16 -8.90 -14.19
CA THR A 363 12.77 -9.79 -13.20
C THR A 363 14.23 -9.40 -12.96
N ILE A 364 14.63 -9.35 -11.70
CA ILE A 364 16.04 -9.25 -11.32
C ILE A 364 16.68 -10.60 -11.65
N THR A 365 17.48 -10.65 -12.71
CA THR A 365 18.38 -11.78 -12.94
C THR A 365 19.40 -11.78 -11.80
N PRO A 366 19.59 -12.87 -11.05
CA PRO A 366 20.68 -12.95 -10.09
C PRO A 366 21.97 -12.63 -10.83
N LEU A 367 22.78 -11.71 -10.29
CA LEU A 367 24.15 -11.55 -10.79
C LEU A 367 24.81 -12.93 -10.74
N GLU A 368 25.28 -13.43 -11.88
CA GLU A 368 26.19 -14.59 -11.89
C GLU A 368 27.32 -14.23 -10.93
N LYS A 369 27.50 -15.07 -9.90
CA LYS A 369 28.49 -14.86 -8.84
C LYS A 369 29.92 -14.87 -9.37
#